data_AF-A0A013VJY0-F1
#
_entry.id   AF-A0A013VJY0-F1
#
_cell.length_a   1.000
_cell.length_b   1.000
_cell.length_c   1.000
_cell.angle_alpha   90.00
_cell.angle_beta   90.00
_cell.angle_gamma   90.00
#
_symmetry.space_group_name_H-M   'P 1'
#
loop_
_entity.id
_entity.type
_entity.pdbx_description
1 polymer ?
#
loop_
_entity_poly.entity_id
_entity_poly.type
_entity_poly.pdbx_seq_one_letter_code
_entity_poly.pdbx_strand_id
1 'polypeptide(L)'
;MFDNFRPTIPPQQERDIFAGFQPKAEPPAQERAVQRQPEHDAQPLRAGGVRGAVERYAKALDAIQQTRAQGMDTMPHQREAFDRARDALDAIRPEGSSDLNSAFRSSPELVREAAEGRGQAAVRAMQLETEIRMDPFQRADRFVEGWQQLQRHHAELVRDGNFRGAKSAAQQMAGMAKSLERDAQLESVLGLRSRELGIEVGQQVGRSLSHDLTSSIPFDHGRDISRGMSR
;
A
#
# COMPACT_ATOMS: atom_id res chain seq x y z
N MET A 1 -84.15 -62.44 21.22
CA MET A 1 -84.69 -61.84 19.98
C MET A 1 -83.53 -61.23 19.22
N PHE A 2 -83.27 -61.78 18.02
CA PHE A 2 -82.43 -61.29 16.92
C PHE A 2 -80.90 -61.16 17.11
N ASP A 3 -80.21 -62.11 16.47
CA ASP A 3 -79.10 -61.91 15.54
C ASP A 3 -78.81 -60.46 15.12
N ASN A 4 -77.52 -60.11 15.11
CA ASN A 4 -77.02 -59.21 14.07
C ASN A 4 -75.59 -59.62 13.69
N PHE A 5 -75.52 -60.39 12.61
CA PHE A 5 -74.34 -60.66 11.80
C PHE A 5 -73.54 -59.38 11.52
N ARG A 6 -72.21 -59.47 11.63
CA ARG A 6 -71.32 -58.64 10.83
C ARG A 6 -70.26 -59.52 10.15
N PRO A 7 -70.04 -59.39 8.83
CA PRO A 7 -69.30 -60.37 8.05
C PRO A 7 -67.79 -60.28 8.26
N THR A 8 -67.15 -61.45 8.27
CA THR A 8 -65.72 -61.64 8.02
C THR A 8 -65.40 -61.21 6.59
N ILE A 9 -64.69 -60.08 6.45
CA ILE A 9 -63.98 -59.72 5.22
C ILE A 9 -62.49 -59.81 5.57
N PRO A 10 -61.69 -60.70 4.97
CA PRO A 10 -60.25 -60.66 5.16
C PRO A 10 -59.71 -59.38 4.50
N PRO A 11 -58.86 -58.58 5.16
CA PRO A 11 -58.19 -57.49 4.46
C PRO A 11 -57.28 -58.09 3.39
N GLN A 12 -57.48 -57.61 2.17
CA GLN A 12 -56.60 -57.80 1.02
C GLN A 12 -55.15 -57.58 1.44
N GLN A 13 -54.33 -58.59 1.17
CA GLN A 13 -52.88 -58.48 1.22
C GLN A 13 -52.45 -57.62 0.03
N GLU A 14 -52.48 -56.29 0.18
CA GLU A 14 -51.70 -55.44 -0.72
C GLU A 14 -50.24 -55.81 -0.46
N ARG A 15 -49.62 -56.44 -1.46
CA ARG A 15 -48.17 -56.64 -1.47
C ARG A 15 -47.57 -55.24 -1.53
N ASP A 16 -47.17 -54.78 -0.36
CA ASP A 16 -46.50 -53.51 -0.18
C ASP A 16 -45.25 -53.50 -1.06
N ILE A 17 -45.23 -52.63 -2.07
CA ILE A 17 -44.14 -52.43 -3.03
C ILE A 17 -42.83 -51.98 -2.35
N PHE A 18 -42.87 -51.70 -1.03
CA PHE A 18 -41.73 -51.31 -0.21
C PHE A 18 -41.30 -52.36 0.82
N ALA A 19 -41.88 -53.57 0.82
CA ALA A 19 -41.55 -54.62 1.81
C ALA A 19 -40.10 -55.14 1.77
N GLY A 20 -39.28 -54.69 0.81
CA GLY A 20 -37.85 -54.98 0.71
C GLY A 20 -36.92 -53.77 0.80
N PHE A 21 -37.43 -52.57 1.08
CA PHE A 21 -36.59 -51.37 1.12
C PHE A 21 -35.97 -51.18 2.51
N GLN A 22 -34.77 -51.74 2.71
CA GLN A 22 -33.92 -51.38 3.84
C GLN A 22 -32.97 -50.25 3.43
N PRO A 23 -33.20 -48.99 3.82
CA PRO A 23 -32.18 -47.97 3.66
C PRO A 23 -31.02 -48.31 4.59
N LYS A 24 -29.84 -48.57 4.03
CA LYS A 24 -28.59 -48.56 4.79
C LYS A 24 -28.45 -47.16 5.39
N ALA A 25 -28.50 -47.07 6.72
CA ALA A 25 -28.05 -45.89 7.44
C ALA A 25 -26.52 -45.82 7.29
N GLU A 26 -26.04 -45.11 6.27
CA GLU A 26 -24.70 -44.52 6.31
C GLU A 26 -24.69 -43.39 7.34
N PRO A 27 -23.65 -43.28 8.20
CA PRO A 27 -23.48 -42.11 9.05
C PRO A 27 -23.43 -40.86 8.15
N PRO A 28 -23.91 -39.70 8.63
CA PRO A 28 -24.17 -38.55 7.76
C PRO A 28 -22.90 -38.21 6.99
N ALA A 29 -22.94 -38.46 5.69
CA ALA A 29 -22.09 -37.78 4.74
C ALA A 29 -22.34 -36.30 4.98
N GLN A 30 -21.39 -35.66 5.67
CA GLN A 30 -21.32 -34.22 5.79
C GLN A 30 -21.63 -33.68 4.40
N GLU A 31 -22.75 -32.96 4.34
CA GLU A 31 -23.16 -32.21 3.18
C GLU A 31 -21.90 -31.57 2.60
N ARG A 32 -21.69 -31.82 1.31
CA ARG A 32 -20.85 -31.00 0.46
C ARG A 32 -21.45 -29.60 0.43
N ALA A 33 -21.41 -28.90 1.57
CA ALA A 33 -21.18 -27.48 1.57
C ALA A 33 -19.82 -27.34 0.88
N VAL A 34 -19.88 -27.03 -0.40
CA VAL A 34 -18.82 -26.31 -1.09
C VAL A 34 -18.72 -24.96 -0.41
N GLN A 35 -18.25 -24.96 0.83
CA GLN A 35 -17.40 -23.92 1.34
C GLN A 35 -16.17 -24.03 0.45
N ARG A 36 -16.21 -23.33 -0.70
CA ARG A 36 -15.02 -22.65 -1.17
C ARG A 36 -14.64 -21.66 -0.07
N GLN A 37 -14.09 -22.20 1.03
CA GLN A 37 -13.13 -21.47 1.82
C GLN A 37 -12.08 -21.07 0.80
N PRO A 38 -11.76 -19.77 0.65
CA PRO A 38 -10.53 -19.43 -0.02
C PRO A 38 -9.42 -20.03 0.84
N GLU A 39 -8.95 -21.22 0.47
CA GLU A 39 -7.66 -21.76 0.88
C GLU A 39 -6.55 -20.94 0.21
N HIS A 40 -6.59 -19.63 0.41
CA HIS A 40 -5.48 -18.74 0.19
C HIS A 40 -4.84 -18.48 1.54
N ASP A 41 -3.85 -19.32 1.84
CA ASP A 41 -2.70 -18.97 2.65
C ASP A 41 -2.99 -18.41 4.05
N ALA A 42 -3.73 -19.17 4.86
CA ALA A 42 -3.40 -19.24 6.29
C ALA A 42 -2.18 -20.15 6.49
N GLN A 43 -1.09 -19.91 5.74
CA GLN A 43 0.21 -20.49 6.07
C GLN A 43 0.55 -20.03 7.48
N PRO A 44 1.03 -20.95 8.33
CA PRO A 44 1.00 -20.79 9.78
C PRO A 44 1.69 -19.48 10.16
N LEU A 45 1.05 -18.75 11.07
CA LEU A 45 1.43 -17.47 11.69
C LEU A 45 2.80 -17.52 12.41
N ARG A 46 3.68 -18.47 12.08
CA ARG A 46 4.96 -18.78 12.73
C ARG A 46 6.11 -19.14 11.78
N ALA A 47 5.92 -19.28 10.46
CA ALA A 47 6.97 -19.82 9.58
C ALA A 47 7.80 -18.81 8.74
N GLY A 48 7.52 -17.51 8.79
CA GLY A 48 8.10 -16.56 7.83
C GLY A 48 9.17 -15.58 8.34
N GLY A 49 9.24 -15.31 9.64
CA GLY A 49 10.01 -14.17 10.17
C GLY A 49 9.73 -12.87 9.41
N VAL A 50 10.74 -12.00 9.31
CA VAL A 50 10.66 -10.75 8.51
C VAL A 50 10.42 -11.05 7.02
N ARG A 51 11.06 -12.08 6.46
CA ARG A 51 10.96 -12.42 5.03
C ARG A 51 9.53 -12.74 4.60
N GLY A 52 8.82 -13.59 5.34
CA GLY A 52 7.43 -13.94 5.01
C GLY A 52 6.45 -12.78 5.24
N ALA A 53 6.79 -11.82 6.10
CA ALA A 53 6.02 -10.58 6.20
C ALA A 53 6.24 -9.66 5.00
N VAL A 54 7.49 -9.52 4.54
CA VAL A 54 7.85 -8.81 3.30
C VAL A 54 7.15 -9.44 2.08
N GLU A 55 7.15 -10.77 1.96
CA GLU A 55 6.48 -11.46 0.85
C GLU A 55 4.97 -11.23 0.85
N ARG A 56 4.30 -11.27 2.02
CA ARG A 56 2.86 -10.96 2.13
C ARG A 56 2.54 -9.51 1.77
N TYR A 57 3.36 -8.57 2.25
CA TYR A 57 3.24 -7.17 1.89
C TYR A 57 3.39 -6.98 0.38
N ALA A 58 4.41 -7.59 -0.22
CA ALA A 58 4.67 -7.52 -1.65
C ALA A 58 3.52 -8.12 -2.48
N LYS A 59 2.97 -9.27 -2.09
CA LYS A 59 1.79 -9.87 -2.75
C LYS A 59 0.57 -8.95 -2.72
N ALA A 60 0.26 -8.36 -1.57
CA ALA A 60 -0.87 -7.44 -1.46
C ALA A 60 -0.66 -6.18 -2.31
N LEU A 61 0.56 -5.62 -2.30
CA LEU A 61 0.92 -4.47 -3.12
C LEU A 61 0.84 -4.80 -4.62
N ASP A 62 1.40 -5.94 -5.05
CA ASP A 62 1.39 -6.39 -6.43
C ASP A 62 -0.04 -6.62 -6.93
N ALA A 63 -0.91 -7.22 -6.13
CA ALA A 63 -2.33 -7.38 -6.46
C ALA A 63 -3.04 -6.03 -6.69
N ILE A 64 -2.77 -5.04 -5.83
CA ILE A 64 -3.29 -3.68 -6.00
C ILE A 64 -2.77 -3.05 -7.30
N GLN A 65 -1.47 -3.20 -7.58
CA GLN A 65 -0.86 -2.66 -8.80
C GLN A 65 -1.45 -3.31 -10.06
N GLN A 66 -1.66 -4.62 -10.07
CA GLN A 66 -2.30 -5.34 -11.17
C GLN A 66 -3.73 -4.85 -11.43
N THR A 67 -4.54 -4.67 -10.38
CA THR A 67 -5.91 -4.14 -10.53
C THR A 67 -5.91 -2.74 -11.11
N ARG A 68 -5.00 -1.86 -10.66
CA ARG A 68 -4.87 -0.51 -11.24
C ARG A 68 -4.38 -0.55 -12.68
N ALA A 69 -3.47 -1.47 -13.02
CA ALA A 69 -3.00 -1.66 -14.40
C ALA A 69 -4.12 -2.10 -15.35
N GLN A 70 -5.16 -2.76 -14.83
CA GLN A 70 -6.37 -3.12 -15.55
C GLN A 70 -7.38 -1.95 -15.64
N GLY A 71 -7.04 -0.76 -15.16
CA GLY A 71 -7.92 0.42 -15.15
C GLY A 71 -9.04 0.32 -14.11
N MET A 72 -8.94 -0.61 -13.17
CA MET A 72 -9.93 -0.80 -12.12
C MET A 72 -9.49 -0.15 -10.81
N ASP A 73 -10.47 0.33 -10.05
CA ASP A 73 -10.24 0.80 -8.70
C ASP A 73 -9.88 -0.36 -7.76
N THR A 74 -8.99 -0.07 -6.82
CA THR A 74 -8.59 -1.06 -5.80
C THR A 74 -9.79 -1.52 -4.99
N MET A 75 -10.03 -2.83 -4.96
CA MET A 75 -11.19 -3.42 -4.28
C MET A 75 -11.05 -3.34 -2.74
N PRO A 76 -12.14 -3.24 -1.97
CA PRO A 76 -12.08 -3.14 -0.51
C PRO A 76 -11.23 -4.24 0.15
N HIS A 77 -11.43 -5.50 -0.25
CA HIS A 77 -10.68 -6.63 0.30
C HIS A 77 -9.17 -6.56 -0.01
N GLN A 78 -8.77 -5.92 -1.11
CA GLN A 78 -7.35 -5.72 -1.43
C GLN A 78 -6.72 -4.68 -0.51
N ARG A 79 -7.46 -3.60 -0.19
CA ARG A 79 -7.03 -2.59 0.78
C ARG A 79 -6.87 -3.22 2.16
N GLU A 80 -7.87 -3.98 2.60
CA GLU A 80 -7.81 -4.70 3.89
C GLU A 80 -6.69 -5.74 3.94
N ALA A 81 -6.40 -6.44 2.82
CA ALA A 81 -5.27 -7.37 2.75
C ALA A 81 -3.93 -6.63 2.86
N PHE A 82 -3.80 -5.48 2.19
CA PHE A 82 -2.61 -4.64 2.24
C PHE A 82 -2.40 -4.03 3.64
N ASP A 83 -3.45 -3.49 4.26
CA ASP A 83 -3.39 -2.95 5.63
C ASP A 83 -2.99 -4.04 6.63
N ARG A 84 -3.60 -5.24 6.55
CA ARG A 84 -3.19 -6.37 7.40
C ARG A 84 -1.74 -6.78 7.19
N ALA A 85 -1.25 -6.77 5.95
CA ALA A 85 0.13 -7.11 5.65
C ALA A 85 1.11 -6.05 6.17
N ARG A 86 0.73 -4.76 6.08
CA ARG A 86 1.44 -3.63 6.67
C ARG A 86 1.57 -3.80 8.19
N ASP A 87 0.44 -3.96 8.87
CA ASP A 87 0.40 -4.06 10.32
C ASP A 87 1.14 -5.32 10.83
N ALA A 88 1.06 -6.43 10.10
CA ALA A 88 1.80 -7.65 10.43
C ALA A 88 3.33 -7.50 10.26
N LEU A 89 3.79 -6.70 9.29
CA LEU A 89 5.20 -6.38 9.13
C LEU A 89 5.68 -5.45 10.25
N ASP A 90 4.90 -4.41 10.56
CA ASP A 90 5.22 -3.45 11.62
C ASP A 90 5.22 -4.08 13.02
N ALA A 91 4.39 -5.09 13.24
CA ALA A 91 4.40 -5.88 14.48
C ALA A 91 5.70 -6.67 14.69
N ILE A 92 6.41 -7.04 13.62
CA ILE A 92 7.70 -7.74 13.68
C ILE A 92 8.85 -6.74 13.73
N ARG A 93 8.74 -5.66 12.95
CA ARG A 93 9.76 -4.64 12.80
C ARG A 93 9.08 -3.28 12.76
N PRO A 94 9.16 -2.45 13.82
CA PRO A 94 8.62 -1.11 13.81
C PRO A 94 9.14 -0.30 12.61
N GLU A 95 8.25 0.44 11.95
CA GLU A 95 8.50 1.19 10.70
C GLU A 95 8.92 0.31 9.50
N GLY A 96 8.87 -1.02 9.61
CA GLY A 96 9.29 -1.94 8.56
C GLY A 96 8.47 -1.79 7.28
N SER A 97 7.17 -1.50 7.40
CA SER A 97 6.32 -1.28 6.24
C SER A 97 6.61 0.03 5.51
N SER A 98 7.00 1.08 6.23
CA SER A 98 7.42 2.38 5.69
C SER A 98 8.77 2.25 4.96
N ASP A 99 9.73 1.58 5.60
CA ASP A 99 11.05 1.30 5.05
C ASP A 99 10.92 0.41 3.79
N LEU A 100 10.06 -0.62 3.82
CA LEU A 100 9.83 -1.49 2.66
C LEU A 100 9.14 -0.77 1.50
N ASN A 101 8.16 0.09 1.80
CA ASN A 101 7.50 0.90 0.78
C ASN A 101 8.49 1.85 0.11
N SER A 102 9.39 2.46 0.88
CA SER A 102 10.45 3.33 0.35
C SER A 102 11.39 2.56 -0.57
N ALA A 103 11.80 1.36 -0.16
CA ALA A 103 12.62 0.46 -0.97
C ALA A 103 11.93 0.11 -2.30
N PHE A 104 10.64 -0.21 -2.28
CA PHE A 104 9.88 -0.52 -3.50
C PHE A 104 9.63 0.68 -4.41
N ARG A 105 9.60 1.91 -3.88
CA ARG A 105 9.55 3.11 -4.72
C ARG A 105 10.88 3.37 -5.43
N SER A 106 12.00 3.05 -4.78
CA SER A 106 13.34 3.14 -5.38
C SER A 106 13.61 2.01 -6.39
N SER A 107 13.11 0.81 -6.10
CA SER A 107 13.33 -0.41 -6.86
C SER A 107 12.01 -1.17 -7.08
N PRO A 108 11.18 -0.75 -8.05
CA PRO A 108 9.87 -1.35 -8.30
C PRO A 108 9.90 -2.85 -8.66
N GLU A 109 11.00 -3.31 -9.27
CA GLU A 109 11.24 -4.70 -9.64
C GLU A 109 11.18 -5.66 -8.43
N LEU A 110 11.58 -5.16 -7.25
CA LEU A 110 11.61 -5.96 -6.02
C LEU A 110 10.22 -6.35 -5.54
N VAL A 111 9.17 -5.62 -5.94
CA VAL A 111 7.78 -5.93 -5.59
C VAL A 111 7.42 -7.31 -6.14
N ARG A 112 7.65 -7.53 -7.43
CA ARG A 112 7.31 -8.79 -8.10
C ARG A 112 8.16 -9.94 -7.58
N GLU A 113 9.46 -9.73 -7.42
CA GLU A 113 10.37 -10.73 -6.87
C GLU A 113 9.96 -11.18 -5.46
N ALA A 114 9.67 -10.23 -4.58
CA ALA A 114 9.20 -10.53 -3.23
C ALA A 114 7.83 -11.20 -3.23
N ALA A 115 6.90 -10.80 -4.11
CA ALA A 115 5.61 -11.44 -4.24
C ALA A 115 5.72 -12.92 -4.68
N GLU A 116 6.72 -13.24 -5.49
CA GLU A 116 7.06 -14.59 -5.96
C GLU A 116 7.90 -15.40 -4.96
N GLY A 117 8.14 -14.90 -3.74
CA GLY A 117 8.88 -15.60 -2.70
C GLY A 117 10.40 -15.37 -2.72
N ARG A 118 10.90 -14.49 -3.60
CA ARG A 118 12.31 -14.03 -3.63
C ARG A 118 12.50 -12.78 -2.77
N GLY A 119 11.97 -12.78 -1.55
CA GLY A 119 11.96 -11.61 -0.66
C GLY A 119 13.30 -11.16 -0.08
N GLN A 120 14.42 -11.87 -0.30
CA GLN A 120 15.70 -11.54 0.33
C GLN A 120 16.29 -10.20 -0.12
N ALA A 121 16.16 -9.87 -1.42
CA ALA A 121 16.59 -8.58 -1.93
C ALA A 121 15.75 -7.42 -1.35
N ALA A 122 14.44 -7.61 -1.26
CA ALA A 122 13.52 -6.66 -0.63
C ALA A 122 13.82 -6.46 0.87
N VAL A 123 14.15 -7.52 1.61
CA VAL A 123 14.57 -7.39 3.02
C VAL A 123 15.85 -6.57 3.16
N ARG A 124 16.85 -6.77 2.28
CA ARG A 124 18.09 -5.96 2.29
C ARG A 124 17.83 -4.51 1.93
N ALA A 125 16.99 -4.26 0.93
CA ALA A 125 16.62 -2.90 0.55
C ALA A 125 15.86 -2.19 1.68
N MET A 126 14.92 -2.88 2.35
CA MET A 126 14.25 -2.37 3.54
C MET A 126 15.23 -2.07 4.69
N GLN A 127 16.25 -2.91 4.89
CA GLN A 127 17.29 -2.66 5.90
C GLN A 127 18.11 -1.40 5.56
N LEU A 128 18.46 -1.19 4.30
CA LEU A 128 19.13 0.03 3.85
C LEU A 128 18.26 1.27 4.09
N GLU A 129 16.96 1.19 3.82
CA GLU A 129 16.02 2.29 4.12
C GLU A 129 15.93 2.57 5.63
N THR A 130 15.98 1.54 6.48
CA THR A 130 16.09 1.74 7.93
C THR A 130 17.36 2.51 8.30
N GLU A 131 18.50 2.17 7.69
CA GLU A 131 19.79 2.84 7.96
C GLU A 131 19.74 4.31 7.54
N ILE A 132 19.22 4.59 6.34
CA ILE A 132 18.99 5.96 5.86
C ILE A 132 18.08 6.70 6.83
N ARG A 133 16.97 6.08 7.26
CA ARG A 133 16.04 6.71 8.20
C ARG A 133 16.68 7.02 9.54
N MET A 134 17.61 6.19 10.02
CA MET A 134 18.30 6.41 11.29
C MET A 134 19.42 7.45 11.20
N ASP A 135 20.03 7.63 10.03
CA ASP A 135 21.16 8.54 9.83
C ASP A 135 20.73 9.90 9.27
N PRO A 136 20.80 10.99 10.07
CA PRO A 136 20.43 12.33 9.60
C PRO A 136 21.22 12.82 8.39
N PHE A 137 22.47 12.38 8.21
CA PHE A 137 23.29 12.77 7.06
C PHE A 137 22.80 12.09 5.78
N GLN A 138 22.51 10.80 5.83
CA GLN A 138 21.91 10.09 4.69
C GLN A 138 20.51 10.61 4.36
N ARG A 139 19.69 10.96 5.37
CA ARG A 139 18.40 11.64 5.13
C ARG A 139 18.61 12.98 4.43
N ALA A 140 19.63 13.74 4.82
CA ALA A 140 19.97 15.02 4.18
C ALA A 140 20.42 14.83 2.72
N ASP A 141 21.24 13.83 2.43
CA ASP A 141 21.66 13.50 1.05
C ASP A 141 20.44 13.20 0.16
N ARG A 142 19.56 12.28 0.62
CA ARG A 142 18.29 11.97 -0.06
C ARG A 142 17.41 13.21 -0.27
N PHE A 143 17.37 14.10 0.72
CA PHE A 143 16.60 15.33 0.62
C PHE A 143 17.15 16.26 -0.46
N VAL A 144 18.47 16.49 -0.46
CA VAL A 144 19.15 17.34 -1.46
C VAL A 144 18.97 16.77 -2.85
N GLU A 145 19.19 15.46 -3.04
CA GLU A 145 19.00 14.80 -4.34
C GLU A 145 17.57 14.95 -4.86
N GLY A 146 16.57 14.66 -4.01
CA GLY A 146 15.16 14.79 -4.38
C GLY A 146 14.76 16.24 -4.69
N TRP A 147 15.25 17.19 -3.89
CA TRP A 147 15.00 18.61 -4.11
C TRP A 147 15.56 19.08 -5.46
N GLN A 148 16.81 18.74 -5.76
CA GLN A 148 17.45 19.11 -7.02
C GLN A 148 16.80 18.42 -8.22
N GLN A 149 16.37 17.16 -8.08
CA GLN A 149 15.64 16.46 -9.13
C GLN A 149 14.30 17.15 -9.44
N LEU A 150 13.53 17.50 -8.40
CA LEU A 150 12.28 18.24 -8.57
C LEU A 150 12.50 19.61 -9.18
N GLN A 151 13.56 20.32 -8.79
CA GLN A 151 13.90 21.62 -9.37
C GLN A 151 14.24 21.51 -10.86
N ARG A 152 15.03 20.51 -11.27
CA ARG A 152 15.33 20.24 -12.69
C ARG A 152 14.06 19.88 -13.47
N HIS A 153 13.26 18.95 -12.94
CA HIS A 153 12.01 18.52 -13.57
C HIS A 153 11.01 19.69 -13.69
N HIS A 154 10.90 20.54 -12.67
CA HIS A 154 10.10 21.76 -12.74
C HIS A 154 10.58 22.69 -13.86
N ALA A 155 11.88 22.94 -13.96
CA ALA A 155 12.46 23.80 -14.99
C ALA A 155 12.22 23.25 -16.41
N GLU A 156 12.33 21.94 -16.60
CA GLU A 156 11.99 21.25 -17.85
C GLU A 156 10.51 21.42 -18.19
N LEU A 157 9.62 21.18 -17.24
CA LEU A 157 8.16 21.35 -17.44
C LEU A 157 7.76 22.77 -17.79
N VAL A 158 8.39 23.79 -17.18
CA VAL A 158 8.19 25.19 -17.53
C VAL A 158 8.68 25.48 -18.95
N ARG A 159 9.87 24.98 -19.31
CA ARG A 159 10.44 25.15 -20.66
C ARG A 159 9.54 24.53 -21.73
N ASP A 160 8.90 23.41 -21.43
CA ASP A 160 7.98 22.70 -22.33
C ASP A 160 6.56 23.31 -22.33
N GLY A 161 6.31 24.35 -21.53
CA GLY A 161 4.99 25.00 -21.40
C GLY A 161 3.96 24.16 -20.63
N ASN A 162 4.38 23.08 -19.97
CA ASN A 162 3.53 22.25 -19.12
C ASN A 162 3.40 22.81 -17.71
N PHE A 163 2.69 23.93 -17.58
CA PHE A 163 2.49 24.62 -16.30
C PHE A 163 1.71 23.79 -15.27
N ARG A 164 0.86 22.85 -15.72
CA ARG A 164 0.16 21.94 -14.81
C ARG A 164 1.13 20.96 -14.16
N GLY A 165 2.05 20.40 -14.94
CA GLY A 165 3.14 19.56 -14.44
C GLY A 165 4.06 20.35 -13.53
N ALA A 166 4.48 21.57 -13.95
CA ALA A 166 5.34 22.44 -13.17
C ALA A 166 4.72 22.74 -11.79
N LYS A 167 3.44 23.10 -11.75
CA LYS A 167 2.71 23.29 -10.49
C LYS A 167 2.72 22.03 -9.61
N SER A 168 2.58 20.85 -10.19
CA SER A 168 2.65 19.59 -9.43
C SER A 168 4.04 19.35 -8.85
N ALA A 169 5.10 19.62 -9.62
CA ALA A 169 6.48 19.54 -9.13
C ALA A 169 6.72 20.55 -7.98
N ALA A 170 6.24 21.80 -8.13
CA ALA A 170 6.32 22.82 -7.08
C ALA A 170 5.55 22.41 -5.80
N GLN A 171 4.39 21.77 -5.94
CA GLN A 171 3.66 21.21 -4.79
C GLN A 171 4.44 20.10 -4.07
N GLN A 172 5.15 19.25 -4.81
CA GLN A 172 6.02 18.24 -4.22
C GLN A 172 7.21 18.87 -3.48
N MET A 173 7.82 19.92 -4.04
CA MET A 173 8.86 20.71 -3.36
C MET A 173 8.31 21.33 -2.07
N ALA A 174 7.10 21.89 -2.09
CA ALA A 174 6.46 22.46 -0.89
C ALA A 174 6.21 21.39 0.18
N GLY A 175 5.84 20.18 -0.23
CA GLY A 175 5.72 19.02 0.66
C GLY A 175 7.07 18.64 1.31
N MET A 176 8.16 18.69 0.56
CA MET A 176 9.52 18.46 1.10
C MET A 176 9.94 19.57 2.05
N ALA A 177 9.77 20.84 1.71
CA ALA A 177 10.09 21.94 2.62
C ALA A 177 9.34 21.79 3.96
N LYS A 178 8.04 21.48 3.90
CA LYS A 178 7.19 21.25 5.08
C LYS A 178 7.61 20.05 5.92
N SER A 179 8.24 19.02 5.35
CA SER A 179 8.68 17.87 6.14
C SER A 179 9.81 18.22 7.11
N LEU A 180 10.58 19.27 6.84
CA LEU A 180 11.64 19.76 7.74
C LEU A 180 11.10 20.27 9.07
N GLU A 181 9.90 20.86 9.08
CA GLU A 181 9.25 21.33 10.32
C GLU A 181 9.02 20.18 11.33
N ARG A 182 9.01 18.93 10.84
CA ARG A 182 8.81 17.73 11.66
C ARG A 182 10.11 17.01 12.01
N ASP A 183 11.25 17.39 11.42
CA ASP A 183 12.55 16.76 11.63
C ASP A 183 13.63 17.83 11.87
N ALA A 184 13.70 18.30 13.12
CA ALA A 184 14.67 19.33 13.53
C ALA A 184 16.14 18.88 13.35
N GLN A 185 16.42 17.57 13.41
CA GLN A 185 17.78 17.06 13.18
C GLN A 185 18.15 17.19 11.70
N LEU A 186 17.24 16.82 10.81
CA LEU A 186 17.42 17.00 9.37
C LEU A 186 17.54 18.48 8.99
N GLU A 187 16.71 19.35 9.59
CA GLU A 187 16.79 20.80 9.36
C GLU A 187 18.16 21.38 9.75
N SER A 188 18.71 20.95 10.89
CA SER A 188 20.03 21.38 11.33
C SER A 188 21.16 20.95 10.39
N VAL A 189 21.13 19.70 9.91
CA VAL A 189 22.13 19.18 8.96
C VAL A 189 22.04 19.91 7.62
N LEU A 190 20.82 20.12 7.10
CA LEU A 190 20.60 20.83 5.85
C LEU A 190 20.93 22.32 5.95
N GLY A 191 20.81 22.93 7.13
CA GLY A 191 21.20 24.33 7.34
C GLY A 191 22.68 24.60 6.98
N LEU A 192 23.55 23.63 7.29
CA LEU A 192 24.98 23.67 6.92
C LEU A 192 25.21 23.50 5.41
N ARG A 193 24.23 22.96 4.69
CA ARG A 193 24.27 22.64 3.24
C ARG A 193 23.24 23.44 2.42
N SER A 194 22.74 24.53 2.97
CA SER A 194 21.74 25.43 2.33
C SER A 194 22.11 25.85 0.90
N ARG A 195 23.41 26.02 0.62
CA ARG A 195 23.92 26.33 -0.72
C ARG A 195 23.59 25.24 -1.77
N GLU A 196 23.59 23.96 -1.37
CA GLU A 196 23.26 22.85 -2.27
C GLU A 196 21.76 22.81 -2.63
N LEU A 197 20.92 23.48 -1.84
CA LEU A 197 19.49 23.63 -2.08
C LEU A 197 19.16 24.89 -2.90
N GLY A 198 20.18 25.64 -3.34
CA GLY A 198 20.00 26.91 -4.05
C GLY A 198 19.60 28.07 -3.15
N ILE A 199 19.73 27.92 -1.83
CA ILE A 199 19.48 29.00 -0.88
C ILE A 199 20.82 29.71 -0.65
N GLU A 200 20.89 30.98 -1.08
CA GLU A 200 21.99 31.84 -0.69
C GLU A 200 21.86 32.16 0.80
N VAL A 201 22.91 31.89 1.57
CA VAL A 201 22.99 32.19 3.02
C VAL A 201 23.05 33.70 3.21
N GLY A 202 21.92 34.36 3.03
CA GLY A 202 21.76 35.79 3.30
C GLY A 202 21.41 35.99 4.76
N GLN A 203 22.41 35.97 5.65
CA GLN A 203 22.49 36.64 6.98
C GLN A 203 21.21 36.84 7.84
N GLN A 204 20.13 36.09 7.67
CA GLN A 204 18.92 36.19 8.48
C GLN A 204 18.97 35.13 9.56
N VAL A 205 19.81 35.41 10.56
CA VAL A 205 19.90 34.63 11.80
C VAL A 205 18.50 34.57 12.43
N GLY A 206 17.85 33.41 12.40
CA GLY A 206 16.56 33.17 13.05
C GLY A 206 15.40 32.73 12.15
N ARG A 207 15.58 32.60 10.83
CA ARG A 207 14.56 32.02 9.93
C ARG A 207 14.73 30.50 9.80
N SER A 208 13.63 29.75 9.79
CA SER A 208 13.66 28.30 9.59
C SER A 208 14.00 27.95 8.14
N LEU A 209 14.76 26.88 7.93
CA LEU A 209 15.15 26.44 6.60
C LEU A 209 13.94 26.01 5.78
N SER A 210 12.91 25.44 6.43
CA SER A 210 11.61 25.15 5.80
C SER A 210 11.03 26.40 5.12
N HIS A 211 11.07 27.54 5.80
CA HIS A 211 10.52 28.79 5.28
C HIS A 211 11.34 29.33 4.11
N ASP A 212 12.67 29.27 4.20
CA ASP A 212 13.55 29.70 3.12
C ASP A 212 13.39 28.81 1.88
N LEU A 213 13.27 27.49 2.06
CA LEU A 213 12.98 26.56 0.97
C LEU A 213 11.62 26.85 0.34
N THR A 214 10.57 27.04 1.14
CA THR A 214 9.24 27.38 0.65
C THR A 214 9.25 28.67 -0.16
N SER A 215 10.04 29.66 0.28
CA SER A 215 10.21 30.94 -0.42
C SER A 215 11.01 30.80 -1.73
N SER A 216 11.89 29.80 -1.82
CA SER A 216 12.68 29.51 -3.03
C SER A 216 11.93 28.75 -4.11
N ILE A 217 10.78 28.15 -3.79
CA ILE A 217 9.98 27.40 -4.76
C ILE A 217 9.46 28.38 -5.83
N PRO A 218 9.73 28.12 -7.12
CA PRO A 218 9.18 28.96 -8.18
C PRO A 218 7.64 28.85 -8.18
N PHE A 219 6.96 29.89 -7.69
CA PHE A 219 5.53 30.02 -7.88
C PHE A 219 5.29 30.60 -9.27
N ASP A 220 4.83 29.76 -10.18
CA ASP A 220 4.38 30.18 -11.49
C ASP A 220 3.23 31.17 -11.36
N HIS A 221 3.54 32.47 -11.46
CA HIS A 221 2.57 33.57 -11.56
C HIS A 221 1.94 33.58 -12.96
N GLY A 222 1.49 32.42 -13.44
CA GLY A 222 0.75 32.25 -14.68
C GLY A 222 -0.71 32.69 -14.56
N ARG A 223 -0.95 33.98 -14.26
CA ARG A 223 -2.15 34.81 -14.52
C ARG A 223 -2.45 35.80 -13.39
N ASP A 224 -1.70 36.90 -13.31
CA ASP A 224 -2.32 38.17 -12.85
C ASP A 224 -1.66 39.44 -13.41
N ILE A 225 -0.89 39.33 -14.49
CA ILE A 225 -0.38 40.51 -15.22
C ILE A 225 -1.31 40.97 -16.37
N SER A 226 -2.53 40.41 -16.48
CA SER A 226 -3.47 40.74 -17.56
C SER A 226 -4.76 41.44 -17.11
N ARG A 227 -4.83 41.97 -15.88
CA ARG A 227 -5.97 42.77 -15.39
C ARG A 227 -5.60 44.20 -14.97
N GLY A 228 -4.49 44.72 -15.51
CA GLY A 228 -3.99 46.04 -15.16
C GLY A 228 -3.59 46.92 -16.34
N MET A 229 -4.07 46.67 -17.56
CA MET A 229 -3.96 47.63 -18.67
C MET A 229 -5.16 47.52 -19.61
N SER A 230 -6.23 48.20 -19.26
CA SER A 230 -7.24 48.67 -20.22
C SER A 230 -7.80 49.97 -19.70
N ARG A 231 -7.18 51.05 -20.21
CA ARG A 231 -7.67 52.41 -20.46
C ARG A 231 -8.64 53.04 -19.47
#